data_AF-A0AAU9JZ82-F1
#
_entry.id   AF-A0AAU9JZ82-F1
#
_cell.length_a   1.000
_cell.length_b   1.000
_cell.length_c   1.000
_cell.angle_alpha   90.00
_cell.angle_beta   90.00
_cell.angle_gamma   90.00
#
_symmetry.space_group_name_H-M   'P 1'
#
loop_
_entity.id
_entity.type
_entity.pdbx_description
1 polymer ?
#
loop_
_entity_poly.entity_id
_entity_poly.type
_entity_poly.pdbx_seq_one_letter_code
_entity_poly.pdbx_strand_id
1 'polypeptide(L)'
;METNKQARICGGIILSLAMMYYGYQVYDYSISWYEMEKLKNATVCFEVDILESWLISHNIIWLLALSLLLLILIIPEIQALFLCFLYILGPLYLSWSLVATVYYGLFMACCREIRDRCVNFYPFQDPPGFIALITVSIIFSSLLTIYLLSILLENLLSYFRERFQQYSHLL
;
A
#
# COMPACT_ATOMS: atom_id res chain seq x y z
N MET A 1 29.91 -8.16 -13.48
CA MET A 1 29.56 -6.72 -13.58
C MET A 1 28.46 -6.48 -14.62
N GLU A 2 28.44 -7.19 -15.75
CA GLU A 2 27.37 -7.11 -16.76
C GLU A 2 25.99 -7.61 -16.28
N THR A 3 25.95 -8.69 -15.49
CA THR A 3 24.71 -9.26 -14.93
C THR A 3 23.93 -8.27 -14.07
N ASN A 4 24.62 -7.49 -13.22
CA ASN A 4 23.99 -6.43 -12.42
C ASN A 4 23.46 -5.27 -13.28
N LYS A 5 24.11 -4.97 -14.41
CA LYS A 5 23.66 -3.92 -15.33
C LYS A 5 22.39 -4.35 -16.08
N GLN A 6 22.34 -5.59 -16.54
CA GLN A 6 21.14 -6.16 -17.17
C GLN A 6 19.95 -6.21 -16.21
N ALA A 7 20.16 -6.69 -14.98
CA ALA A 7 19.11 -6.74 -13.96
C ALA A 7 18.53 -5.34 -13.64
N ARG A 8 19.37 -4.30 -13.55
CA ARG A 8 18.92 -2.91 -13.33
C ARG A 8 18.12 -2.36 -14.51
N ILE A 9 18.52 -2.66 -15.75
CA ILE A 9 17.80 -2.21 -16.95
C ILE A 9 16.43 -2.91 -17.05
N CYS A 10 16.39 -4.24 -16.92
CA CYS A 10 15.14 -4.99 -16.94
C CYS A 10 14.21 -4.56 -15.79
N GLY A 11 14.75 -4.39 -14.59
CA GLY A 11 14.01 -3.86 -13.44
C GLY A 11 13.45 -2.46 -13.70
N GLY A 12 14.24 -1.57 -14.29
CA GLY A 12 13.82 -0.23 -14.68
C GLY A 12 12.66 -0.22 -15.68
N ILE A 13 12.71 -1.07 -16.70
CA ILE A 13 11.63 -1.21 -17.70
C ILE A 13 10.34 -1.69 -17.03
N ILE A 14 10.41 -2.75 -16.22
CA ILE A 14 9.25 -3.29 -15.49
C ILE A 14 8.67 -2.22 -14.56
N LEU A 15 9.52 -1.48 -13.85
CA LEU A 15 9.11 -0.40 -12.96
C LEU A 15 8.39 0.72 -13.72
N SER A 16 8.93 1.16 -14.85
CA SER A 16 8.29 2.20 -15.67
C SER A 16 6.92 1.76 -16.19
N LEU A 17 6.79 0.51 -16.64
CA LEU A 17 5.50 -0.04 -17.08
C LEU A 17 4.48 -0.10 -15.93
N ALA A 18 4.91 -0.56 -14.75
CA ALA A 18 4.06 -0.58 -13.57
C ALA A 18 3.64 0.85 -13.16
N MET A 19 4.56 1.81 -13.18
CA MET A 19 4.25 3.22 -12.91
C MET A 19 3.25 3.80 -13.90
N MET A 20 3.36 3.49 -15.20
CA MET A 20 2.37 3.91 -16.19
C MET A 20 0.98 3.34 -15.88
N TYR A 21 0.90 2.07 -15.49
CA TYR A 21 -0.36 1.44 -15.09
C TYR A 21 -0.98 2.13 -13.87
N TYR A 22 -0.24 2.26 -12.76
CA TYR A 22 -0.78 2.89 -11.55
C TYR A 22 -1.04 4.39 -11.74
N GLY A 23 -0.23 5.08 -12.54
CA GLY A 23 -0.45 6.47 -12.92
C GLY A 23 -1.73 6.65 -13.74
N TYR A 24 -2.00 5.75 -14.68
CA TYR A 24 -3.27 5.73 -15.42
C TYR A 24 -4.46 5.49 -14.48
N GLN A 25 -4.35 4.53 -13.56
CA GLN A 25 -5.41 4.28 -12.56
C GLN A 25 -5.68 5.51 -11.70
N VAL A 26 -4.64 6.18 -11.17
CA VAL A 26 -4.83 7.43 -10.39
C VAL A 26 -5.47 8.52 -11.23
N TYR A 27 -5.04 8.67 -12.49
CA TYR A 27 -5.63 9.64 -13.41
C TYR A 27 -7.11 9.36 -13.68
N ASP A 28 -7.45 8.11 -14.01
CA ASP A 28 -8.82 7.69 -14.26
C ASP A 28 -9.69 7.91 -13.01
N TYR A 29 -9.22 7.51 -11.83
CA TYR A 29 -9.89 7.78 -10.56
C TYR A 29 -10.06 9.28 -10.30
N SER A 30 -9.11 10.13 -10.67
CA SER A 30 -9.20 11.58 -10.43
C SER A 30 -10.22 12.28 -11.34
N ILE A 31 -10.44 11.75 -12.55
CA ILE A 31 -11.40 12.29 -13.53
C ILE A 31 -12.78 11.71 -13.31
N SER A 32 -12.84 10.41 -13.04
CA SER A 32 -14.05 9.66 -12.77
C SER A 32 -14.45 9.72 -11.30
N TRP A 33 -13.76 10.52 -10.47
CA TRP A 33 -14.07 10.69 -9.06
C TRP A 33 -15.51 11.17 -8.93
N TYR A 34 -16.37 10.30 -8.45
CA TYR A 34 -17.70 10.70 -8.02
C TYR A 34 -17.53 11.73 -6.91
N GLU A 35 -18.01 12.96 -7.11
CA GLU A 35 -18.21 13.89 -6.00
C GLU A 35 -18.92 13.12 -4.87
N MET A 36 -18.43 13.22 -3.64
CA MET A 36 -18.98 12.48 -2.49
C MET A 36 -20.51 12.60 -2.36
N GLU A 37 -21.10 13.71 -2.82
CA GLU A 37 -22.55 13.90 -2.90
C GLU A 37 -23.23 12.99 -3.94
N LYS A 38 -22.60 12.71 -5.07
CA LYS A 38 -23.09 11.78 -6.09
C LYS A 38 -22.98 10.32 -5.64
N LEU A 39 -21.94 9.97 -4.87
CA LEU A 39 -21.78 8.63 -4.28
C LEU A 39 -22.91 8.34 -3.28
N LYS A 40 -23.21 9.31 -2.39
CA LYS A 40 -24.34 9.27 -1.45
C LYS A 40 -25.71 9.21 -2.12
N ASN A 41 -25.84 9.81 -3.31
CA ASN A 41 -27.07 9.74 -4.10
C ASN A 41 -27.18 8.45 -4.93
N ALA A 42 -26.06 7.80 -5.26
CA ALA A 42 -26.02 6.58 -6.06
C ALA A 42 -26.31 5.31 -5.24
N THR A 43 -25.83 5.25 -4.00
CA THR A 43 -26.08 4.11 -3.09
C THR A 43 -26.29 4.54 -1.65
N VAL A 44 -27.09 3.78 -0.91
CA VAL A 44 -27.33 3.97 0.53
C VAL A 44 -26.20 3.35 1.36
N CYS A 45 -25.38 2.49 0.75
CA CYS A 45 -24.24 1.86 1.40
C CYS A 45 -23.08 2.85 1.51
N PHE A 46 -22.90 3.47 2.67
CA PHE A 46 -21.81 4.42 2.90
C PHE A 46 -20.42 3.75 2.85
N GLU A 47 -20.35 2.45 3.01
CA GLU A 47 -19.12 1.66 3.03
C GLU A 47 -18.37 1.73 1.71
N VAL A 48 -19.07 1.95 0.60
CA VAL A 48 -18.46 2.10 -0.72
C VAL A 48 -17.47 3.27 -0.76
N ASP A 49 -17.75 4.35 -0.05
CA ASP A 49 -16.89 5.54 0.02
C ASP A 49 -15.52 5.21 0.61
N ILE A 50 -15.51 4.37 1.65
CA ILE A 50 -14.28 3.90 2.29
C ILE A 50 -13.50 2.96 1.36
N LEU A 51 -14.20 2.11 0.59
CA LEU A 51 -13.56 1.20 -0.36
C LEU A 51 -12.95 1.91 -1.57
N GLU A 52 -13.66 2.89 -2.14
CA GLU A 52 -13.17 3.74 -3.22
C GLU A 52 -11.99 4.59 -2.73
N SER A 53 -12.08 5.16 -1.51
CA SER A 53 -10.97 5.85 -0.85
C SER A 53 -9.77 4.93 -0.61
N TRP A 54 -10.00 3.66 -0.29
CA TRP A 54 -8.92 2.68 -0.16
C TRP A 54 -8.28 2.33 -1.51
N LEU A 55 -9.07 2.18 -2.58
CA LEU A 55 -8.57 1.89 -3.94
C LEU A 55 -7.68 3.01 -4.47
N ILE A 56 -8.10 4.27 -4.36
CA ILE A 56 -7.26 5.39 -4.78
C ILE A 56 -5.99 5.48 -3.93
N SER A 57 -6.09 5.24 -2.61
CA SER A 57 -4.93 5.23 -1.71
C SER A 57 -3.96 4.11 -2.08
N HIS A 58 -4.45 2.91 -2.40
CA HIS A 58 -3.66 1.79 -2.89
C HIS A 58 -2.86 2.21 -4.13
N ASN A 59 -3.52 2.75 -5.15
CA ASN A 59 -2.86 3.15 -6.40
C ASN A 59 -1.80 4.25 -6.17
N ILE A 60 -2.09 5.25 -5.34
CA ILE A 60 -1.14 6.33 -4.99
C ILE A 60 0.07 5.75 -4.25
N ILE A 61 -0.16 4.89 -3.26
CA ILE A 61 0.89 4.25 -2.47
C ILE A 61 1.82 3.43 -3.35
N TRP A 62 1.26 2.60 -4.24
CA TRP A 62 2.05 1.81 -5.18
C TRP A 62 2.84 2.69 -6.15
N LEU A 63 2.22 3.73 -6.70
CA LEU A 63 2.91 4.67 -7.60
C LEU A 63 4.09 5.36 -6.90
N LEU A 64 3.91 5.82 -5.66
CA LEU A 64 4.98 6.43 -4.86
C LEU A 64 6.09 5.42 -4.54
N ALA A 65 5.74 4.21 -4.14
CA ALA A 65 6.70 3.15 -3.84
C ALA A 65 7.56 2.79 -5.07
N LEU A 66 6.95 2.66 -6.25
CA LEU A 66 7.65 2.38 -7.50
C LEU A 66 8.53 3.56 -7.92
N SER A 67 8.07 4.80 -7.74
CA SER A 67 8.84 6.01 -8.03
C SER A 67 10.10 6.10 -7.17
N LEU A 68 9.98 5.80 -5.87
CA LEU A 68 11.12 5.76 -4.95
C LEU A 68 12.09 4.62 -5.29
N LEU A 69 11.57 3.44 -5.65
CA LEU A 69 12.40 2.31 -6.08
C LEU A 69 13.17 2.64 -7.36
N LEU A 70 12.54 3.30 -8.34
CA LEU A 70 13.21 3.78 -9.54
C LEU A 70 14.30 4.81 -9.20
N LEU A 71 14.03 5.72 -8.26
CA LEU A 71 15.02 6.71 -7.79
C LEU A 71 16.24 6.03 -7.17
N ILE A 72 16.05 4.99 -6.35
CA ILE A 72 17.15 4.20 -5.76
C ILE A 72 17.96 3.48 -6.84
N LEU A 73 17.31 2.98 -7.90
CA LEU A 73 18.02 2.36 -9.02
C LEU A 73 18.91 3.36 -9.77
N ILE A 74 18.64 4.66 -9.70
CA ILE A 74 19.46 5.71 -10.33
C ILE A 74 20.49 6.25 -9.34
N ILE A 75 20.07 6.56 -8.11
CA ILE A 75 20.84 7.21 -7.04
C ILE A 75 20.76 6.34 -5.77
N PRO A 76 21.66 5.34 -5.60
CA PRO A 76 21.62 4.40 -4.47
C PRO A 76 21.75 5.08 -3.10
N GLU A 77 22.36 6.27 -3.03
CA GLU A 77 22.59 7.03 -1.80
C GLU A 77 21.28 7.44 -1.09
N ILE A 78 20.14 7.43 -1.81
CA ILE A 78 18.82 7.83 -1.29
C ILE A 78 18.10 6.65 -0.59
N GLN A 79 18.72 5.46 -0.50
CA GLN A 79 18.11 4.28 0.11
C GLN A 79 17.56 4.49 1.53
N ALA A 80 18.15 5.39 2.32
CA ALA A 80 17.67 5.72 3.66
C ALA A 80 16.28 6.36 3.64
N LEU A 81 16.00 7.22 2.65
CA LEU A 81 14.70 7.86 2.48
C LEU A 81 13.60 6.84 2.15
N PHE A 82 13.95 5.84 1.34
CA PHE A 82 13.04 4.74 1.01
C PHE A 82 12.73 3.88 2.23
N LEU A 83 13.73 3.56 3.05
CA LEU A 83 13.50 2.85 4.32
C LEU A 83 12.58 3.65 5.23
N CYS A 84 12.80 4.96 5.40
CA CYS A 84 11.91 5.83 6.19
C CYS A 84 10.47 5.82 5.66
N PHE A 85 10.30 5.89 4.34
CA PHE A 85 8.99 5.79 3.70
C PHE A 85 8.32 4.45 4.02
N LEU A 86 9.03 3.33 3.88
CA LEU A 86 8.52 2.01 4.20
C LEU A 86 8.17 1.84 5.69
N TYR A 87 8.96 2.44 6.59
CA TYR A 87 8.72 2.42 8.05
C TYR A 87 7.37 3.01 8.45
N ILE A 88 6.98 4.12 7.81
CA ILE A 88 5.71 4.80 8.11
C ILE A 88 4.57 4.15 7.34
N LEU A 89 4.79 3.90 6.04
CA LEU A 89 3.73 3.48 5.15
C LEU A 89 3.31 2.03 5.39
N GLY A 90 4.23 1.13 5.72
CA GLY A 90 3.92 -0.29 5.92
C GLY A 90 2.84 -0.51 6.98
N PRO A 91 3.05 -0.07 8.24
CA PRO A 91 2.07 -0.24 9.32
C PRO A 91 0.76 0.52 9.08
N LEU A 92 0.83 1.74 8.54
CA LEU A 92 -0.35 2.53 8.22
C LEU A 92 -1.18 1.86 7.12
N TYR A 93 -0.53 1.38 6.07
CA TYR A 93 -1.19 0.75 4.94
C TYR A 93 -1.75 -0.63 5.29
N LEU A 94 -1.08 -1.37 6.18
CA LEU A 94 -1.62 -2.59 6.76
C LEU A 94 -2.92 -2.31 7.52
N SER A 95 -2.89 -1.33 8.42
CA SER A 95 -4.07 -0.93 9.20
C SER A 95 -5.20 -0.48 8.29
N TRP A 96 -4.90 0.30 7.25
CA TRP A 96 -5.88 0.78 6.28
C TRP A 96 -6.49 -0.37 5.45
N SER A 97 -5.70 -1.36 5.08
CA SER A 97 -6.18 -2.54 4.33
C SER A 97 -7.03 -3.48 5.20
N LEU A 98 -6.74 -3.57 6.50
CA LEU A 98 -7.60 -4.28 7.45
C LEU A 98 -8.96 -3.57 7.62
N VAL A 99 -8.96 -2.24 7.72
CA VAL A 99 -10.20 -1.44 7.74
C VAL A 99 -11.01 -1.69 6.47
N ALA A 100 -10.39 -1.61 5.29
CA ALA A 100 -11.05 -1.89 4.02
C ALA A 100 -11.64 -3.30 3.95
N THR A 101 -10.99 -4.30 4.55
CA THR A 101 -11.51 -5.67 4.62
C THR A 101 -12.83 -5.74 5.39
N VAL A 102 -12.91 -5.05 6.53
CA VAL A 102 -14.14 -4.99 7.35
C VAL A 102 -15.25 -4.30 6.55
N TYR A 103 -14.95 -3.13 5.97
CA TYR A 103 -15.91 -2.38 5.18
C TYR A 103 -16.36 -3.10 3.91
N TYR A 104 -15.51 -3.95 3.34
CA TYR A 104 -15.88 -4.78 2.21
C TYR A 104 -16.95 -5.81 2.59
N GLY A 105 -16.80 -6.46 3.75
CA GLY A 105 -17.82 -7.37 4.27
C GLY A 105 -19.16 -6.68 4.49
N LEU A 106 -19.14 -5.47 5.07
CA LEU A 106 -20.34 -4.65 5.29
C LEU A 106 -20.98 -4.18 3.99
N PHE A 107 -20.18 -3.71 3.02
CA PHE A 107 -20.64 -3.32 1.69
C PHE A 107 -21.33 -4.47 0.97
N MET A 108 -20.71 -5.66 0.97
CA MET A 108 -21.31 -6.86 0.34
C MET A 108 -22.60 -7.30 1.03
N ALA A 109 -22.73 -7.08 2.34
CA ALA A 109 -23.98 -7.32 3.06
C ALA A 109 -25.07 -6.31 2.65
N CYS A 110 -24.75 -5.00 2.63
CA CYS A 110 -25.67 -3.95 2.20
C CYS A 110 -26.15 -4.13 0.75
N CYS A 111 -25.25 -4.48 -0.17
CA CYS A 111 -25.58 -4.69 -1.58
C CYS A 111 -26.42 -5.94 -1.86
N ARG A 112 -26.61 -6.86 -0.90
CA ARG A 112 -27.60 -7.95 -1.05
C ARG A 112 -29.03 -7.42 -1.09
N GLU A 113 -29.29 -6.31 -0.40
CA GLU A 113 -30.64 -5.73 -0.28
C GLU A 113 -30.94 -4.75 -1.43
N ILE A 114 -29.92 -4.11 -2.00
CA ILE A 114 -30.07 -3.08 -3.05
C ILE A 114 -29.14 -3.30 -4.25
N ARG A 115 -29.16 -4.54 -4.79
CA ARG A 115 -28.23 -5.03 -5.83
C ARG A 115 -28.03 -4.09 -7.02
N ASP A 116 -29.12 -3.57 -7.59
CA ASP A 116 -29.09 -2.74 -8.81
C ASP A 116 -28.33 -1.43 -8.62
N ARG A 117 -28.22 -0.94 -7.38
CA ARG A 117 -27.47 0.28 -7.05
C ARG A 117 -25.98 0.03 -6.89
N CYS A 118 -25.56 -1.22 -6.73
CA CYS A 118 -24.17 -1.57 -6.45
C CYS A 118 -23.36 -1.98 -7.69
N VAL A 119 -24.02 -2.27 -8.83
CA VAL A 119 -23.39 -2.88 -10.03
C VAL A 119 -22.27 -2.06 -10.67
N ASN A 120 -22.23 -0.75 -10.42
CA ASN A 120 -21.25 0.15 -11.01
C ASN A 120 -19.98 0.32 -10.17
N PHE A 121 -19.96 -0.23 -8.94
CA PHE A 121 -18.80 -0.09 -8.06
C PHE A 121 -17.87 -1.30 -8.21
N TYR A 122 -16.57 -1.02 -8.33
CA TYR A 122 -15.56 -2.05 -8.57
C TYR A 122 -15.60 -3.22 -7.56
N PRO A 123 -15.76 -3.00 -6.24
CA PRO A 123 -15.82 -4.10 -5.26
C PRO A 123 -16.99 -5.07 -5.50
N PHE A 124 -18.05 -4.63 -6.17
CA PHE A 124 -19.22 -5.43 -6.52
C PHE A 124 -19.16 -5.98 -7.96
N GLN A 125 -18.60 -5.21 -8.89
CA GLN A 125 -18.45 -5.59 -10.30
C GLN A 125 -17.45 -6.73 -10.49
N ASP A 126 -16.32 -6.68 -9.77
CA ASP A 126 -15.28 -7.73 -9.77
C ASP A 126 -14.86 -8.10 -8.33
N PRO A 127 -15.72 -8.84 -7.59
CA PRO A 127 -15.43 -9.25 -6.21
C PRO A 127 -14.13 -10.07 -6.07
N PRO A 128 -13.82 -11.05 -6.94
CA PRO A 128 -12.56 -11.79 -6.85
C PRO A 128 -11.33 -10.91 -7.04
N GLY A 129 -11.35 -9.99 -8.01
CA GLY A 129 -10.26 -9.04 -8.24
C GLY A 129 -10.04 -8.13 -7.04
N PHE A 130 -11.11 -7.61 -6.45
CA PHE A 130 -11.04 -6.77 -5.27
C PHE A 130 -10.48 -7.52 -4.03
N ILE A 131 -10.92 -8.76 -3.80
CA ILE A 131 -10.39 -9.62 -2.73
C ILE A 131 -8.91 -9.91 -2.95
N ALA A 132 -8.49 -10.18 -4.19
CA ALA A 132 -7.09 -10.41 -4.53
C ALA A 132 -6.24 -9.17 -4.21
N LEU A 133 -6.70 -7.97 -4.57
CA LEU A 133 -6.02 -6.70 -4.26
C LEU A 133 -5.86 -6.47 -2.75
N ILE A 134 -6.93 -6.69 -1.97
CA ILE A 134 -6.86 -6.59 -0.50
C ILE A 134 -5.87 -7.61 0.06
N THR A 135 -5.94 -8.86 -0.40
CA THR A 135 -5.10 -9.95 0.11
C THR A 135 -3.62 -9.67 -0.17
N VAL A 136 -3.28 -9.29 -1.40
CA VAL A 136 -1.91 -8.91 -1.78
C VAL A 136 -1.42 -7.73 -0.94
N SER A 137 -2.27 -6.72 -0.73
CA SER A 137 -1.94 -5.55 0.07
C SER A 137 -1.66 -5.91 1.53
N ILE A 138 -2.47 -6.78 2.14
CA ILE A 138 -2.28 -7.25 3.52
C ILE A 138 -0.99 -8.07 3.65
N ILE A 139 -0.77 -9.05 2.75
CA ILE A 139 0.42 -9.91 2.82
C ILE A 139 1.68 -9.05 2.67
N PHE A 140 1.73 -8.19 1.65
CA PHE A 140 2.90 -7.37 1.39
C PHE A 140 3.19 -6.39 2.54
N SER A 141 2.16 -5.67 3.02
CA SER A 141 2.33 -4.73 4.13
C SER A 141 2.63 -5.42 5.46
N SER A 142 2.12 -6.63 5.69
CA SER A 142 2.45 -7.44 6.87
C SER A 142 3.91 -7.88 6.86
N LEU A 143 4.39 -8.43 5.73
CA LEU A 143 5.78 -8.84 5.57
C LEU A 143 6.73 -7.65 5.76
N LEU A 144 6.38 -6.51 5.16
CA LEU A 144 7.14 -5.28 5.32
C LEU A 144 7.16 -4.83 6.78
N THR A 145 6.00 -4.79 7.44
CA THR A 145 5.89 -4.38 8.85
C THR A 145 6.68 -5.30 9.78
N ILE A 146 6.60 -6.62 9.59
CA ILE A 146 7.36 -7.61 10.37
C ILE A 146 8.87 -7.42 10.15
N TYR A 147 9.30 -7.22 8.91
CA TYR A 147 10.71 -6.96 8.60
C TYR A 147 11.22 -5.70 9.30
N LEU A 148 10.46 -4.60 9.23
CA LEU A 148 10.81 -3.34 9.87
C LEU A 148 10.83 -3.45 11.41
N LEU A 149 9.89 -4.19 12.00
CA LEU A 149 9.88 -4.49 13.43
C LEU A 149 11.12 -5.30 13.85
N SER A 150 11.56 -6.26 13.03
CA SER A 150 12.75 -7.04 13.33
C SER A 150 14.02 -6.18 13.39
N ILE A 151 14.18 -5.23 12.46
CA ILE A 151 15.29 -4.27 12.46
C ILE A 151 15.23 -3.36 13.70
N LEU A 152 14.04 -2.86 14.05
CA LEU A 152 13.85 -2.05 15.26
C LEU A 152 14.24 -2.81 16.53
N LEU A 153 13.81 -4.06 16.66
CA LEU A 153 14.14 -4.92 17.79
C LEU A 153 15.65 -5.19 17.88
N GLU A 154 16.30 -5.48 16.76
CA GLU A 154 17.75 -5.71 16.71
C GLU A 154 18.55 -4.46 17.12
N ASN A 155 18.14 -3.29 16.64
CA ASN A 155 18.75 -2.01 17.01
C ASN A 155 18.52 -1.68 18.49
N LEU A 156 17.31 -1.91 19.02
CA LEU A 156 17.02 -1.72 20.44
C LEU A 156 17.86 -2.65 21.31
N LEU A 157 17.95 -3.93 20.96
CA LEU A 157 18.76 -4.90 21.69
C LEU A 157 20.24 -4.52 21.68
N SER A 158 20.75 -4.07 20.54
CA SER A 158 22.14 -3.59 20.41
C SER A 158 22.39 -2.36 21.29
N TYR A 159 21.49 -1.37 21.24
CA TYR A 159 21.56 -0.19 22.09
C TYR A 159 21.56 -0.53 23.59
N PHE A 160 20.66 -1.42 24.04
CA PHE A 160 20.63 -1.86 25.43
C PHE A 160 21.90 -2.61 25.83
N ARG A 161 22.44 -3.46 24.96
CA ARG A 161 23.69 -4.19 25.19
C ARG A 161 24.87 -3.23 25.35
N GLU A 162 25.04 -2.27 24.46
CA GLU A 162 26.12 -1.27 24.52
C GLU A 162 26.02 -0.42 25.79
N ARG A 163 24.81 0.04 26.12
CA ARG A 163 24.59 0.84 27.32
C ARG A 163 24.91 0.03 28.58
N PHE A 164 24.51 -1.24 28.63
CA PHE A 164 24.80 -2.11 29.77
C PHE A 164 26.32 -2.37 29.91
N GLN A 165 27.03 -2.61 28.81
CA GLN A 165 28.49 -2.75 28.82
C GLN A 165 29.17 -1.47 29.32
N GLN A 166 28.71 -0.30 28.88
CA GLN A 166 29.26 0.98 29.32
C GLN A 166 29.05 1.24 30.81
N TYR A 167 27.89 0.86 31.37
CA TYR A 167 27.66 0.91 32.82
C TYR A 167 28.54 -0.08 33.60
N SER A 168 28.75 -1.29 33.07
CA SER A 168 29.59 -2.31 33.72
C SER A 168 31.09 -1.99 33.76
N HIS A 169 31.57 -1.12 32.86
CA HIS A 169 32.96 -0.65 32.85
C HIS A 169 33.22 0.52 33.82
N LEU A 170 32.18 1.16 34.35
CA LEU A 170 32.27 2.30 35.28
C LEU A 170 32.12 1.88 36.76
N LEU A 171 31.82 0.59 37.01
CA LEU A 171 31.71 -0.05 38.32
C LEU A 171 32.95 -0.90 38.61
#